data_AF-A0A2A5E4R0-F1
#
_entry.id   AF-A0A2A5E4R0-F1
#
_cell.length_a   1.000
_cell.length_b   1.000
_cell.length_c   1.000
_cell.angle_alpha   90.00
_cell.angle_beta   90.00
_cell.angle_gamma   90.00
#
_symmetry.space_group_name_H-M   'P 1'
#
loop_
_entity.id
_entity.type
_entity.pdbx_description
1 polymer ?
#
loop_
_entity_poly.entity_id
_entity_poly.type
_entity_poly.pdbx_seq_one_letter_code
_entity_poly.pdbx_strand_id
1 'polypeptide(L)'
;MAINKRDLYYKTMTPKFLFRMVGIIIVLCLILSTILNLTKSVNIFGLIKLTLHENTHNKFQSQFANVLKEKSFSEEEFITFIEIIYGKRNPLISDIVKIELNKAKNSYGTTQIATHLLNINNKLIENSLLALQNEGKKNTRYANRLLAYHYDFIKNPKLEEVHLASESRFTDANTSRKRLVRLYIQNNKTQKLKQLADIPIFNKFYIHISRNLTAKEMNWSKYFNALLLRLVDISLNGSFILAIISGIFWFGLWLHALRPSSIKTILPLCLLAFLAGAFSTVPTLLLSEFFEKVFDFKMREGLLSGTLYFIMSVGFREEFCKLLCFVPFVPFLAKRGKPLEWLIVAGMVGLGFAVEENINYFESQSSLAGRFLTANVLHVALTAIAGESLCYLYTQKKEAIEHFATTFSMVIVLHGIYDAFIVVNALAQLSFLTFVVLYFILQMYFKRLNQLRDNSYEHISLTTHFIFAITFIFMTTFIAISFQTNHLDAIRILGRPFIELGIIVYAYLYLMPNSIIKV
;
A
#
# COMPACT_ATOMS: atom_id res chain seq x y z
N MET A 1 -22.35 -44.43 8.25
CA MET A 1 -22.81 -43.13 7.70
C MET A 1 -21.62 -42.18 7.71
N ALA A 2 -20.85 -42.12 6.62
CA ALA A 2 -19.68 -41.24 6.54
C ALA A 2 -20.19 -39.80 6.37
N ILE A 3 -20.21 -39.00 7.45
CA ILE A 3 -20.45 -37.56 7.34
C ILE A 3 -19.39 -37.03 6.39
N ASN A 4 -19.83 -36.50 5.24
CA ASN A 4 -18.94 -35.94 4.25
C ASN A 4 -18.11 -34.86 4.95
N LYS A 5 -16.77 -34.97 4.94
CA LYS A 5 -15.88 -33.97 5.57
C LYS A 5 -16.20 -32.55 5.11
N ARG A 6 -16.78 -32.40 3.92
CA ARG A 6 -17.36 -31.16 3.38
C ARG A 6 -18.39 -30.53 4.34
N ASP A 7 -19.35 -31.30 4.84
CA ASP A 7 -20.45 -30.79 5.68
C ASP A 7 -20.00 -30.44 7.10
N LEU A 8 -18.94 -31.09 7.60
CA LEU A 8 -18.40 -30.83 8.93
C LEU A 8 -17.72 -29.46 9.02
N TYR A 9 -16.97 -29.04 7.99
CA TYR A 9 -16.37 -27.71 7.95
C TYR A 9 -17.45 -26.61 7.98
N TYR A 10 -18.49 -26.77 7.16
CA TYR A 10 -19.59 -25.81 7.05
C TYR A 10 -20.43 -25.71 8.33
N LYS A 11 -20.55 -26.80 9.11
CA LYS A 11 -21.18 -26.77 10.43
C LYS A 11 -20.35 -26.07 11.52
N THR A 12 -19.04 -25.94 11.34
CA THR A 12 -18.16 -25.31 12.36
C THR A 12 -18.08 -23.78 12.25
N MET A 13 -18.26 -23.21 11.05
CA MET A 13 -18.39 -21.76 10.87
C MET A 13 -19.83 -21.31 11.10
N THR A 14 -20.24 -21.28 12.37
CA THR A 14 -21.59 -20.80 12.74
C THR A 14 -21.59 -19.29 12.96
N PRO A 15 -22.74 -18.60 12.77
CA PRO A 15 -22.91 -17.20 13.18
C PRO A 15 -22.48 -16.96 14.64
N LYS A 16 -22.68 -17.94 15.53
CA LYS A 16 -22.22 -17.87 16.93
C LYS A 16 -20.70 -17.71 17.06
N PHE A 17 -19.91 -18.36 16.20
CA PHE A 17 -18.47 -18.20 16.18
C PHE A 17 -18.07 -16.78 15.75
N LEU A 18 -18.72 -16.25 14.70
CA LEU A 18 -18.49 -14.89 14.22
C LEU A 18 -18.87 -13.83 15.26
N PHE A 19 -20.04 -13.96 15.91
CA PHE A 19 -20.48 -13.06 16.96
C PHE A 19 -19.55 -13.08 18.19
N ARG A 20 -19.06 -14.26 18.59
CA ARG A 20 -18.06 -14.36 19.66
C ARG A 20 -16.76 -13.67 19.27
N MET A 21 -16.30 -13.84 18.04
CA MET A 21 -15.08 -13.20 17.51
C MET A 21 -15.18 -11.68 17.46
N VAL A 22 -16.21 -11.15 16.79
CA VAL A 22 -16.45 -9.70 16.71
C VAL A 22 -16.67 -9.12 18.10
N GLY A 23 -17.41 -9.84 18.95
CA GLY A 23 -17.59 -9.50 20.36
C GLY A 23 -16.28 -9.44 21.14
N ILE A 24 -15.39 -10.42 20.99
CA ILE A 24 -14.06 -10.44 21.63
C ILE A 24 -13.21 -9.26 21.13
N ILE A 25 -13.18 -8.99 19.82
CA ILE A 25 -12.41 -7.87 19.26
C ILE A 25 -12.95 -6.55 19.79
N ILE A 26 -14.27 -6.34 19.78
CA ILE A 26 -14.92 -5.13 20.31
C ILE A 26 -14.64 -4.99 21.81
N VAL A 27 -14.80 -6.06 22.59
CA VAL A 27 -14.53 -6.07 24.03
C VAL A 27 -13.07 -5.77 24.31
N LEU A 28 -12.12 -6.36 23.57
CA LEU A 28 -10.70 -6.04 23.68
C LEU A 28 -10.43 -4.57 23.32
N CYS A 29 -11.01 -4.05 22.24
CA CYS A 29 -10.89 -2.64 21.88
C CYS A 29 -11.48 -1.70 22.95
N LEU A 30 -12.61 -2.07 23.56
CA LEU A 30 -13.24 -1.28 24.63
C LEU A 30 -12.44 -1.36 25.94
N ILE A 31 -11.95 -2.55 26.32
CA ILE A 31 -11.09 -2.75 27.49
C ILE A 31 -9.79 -1.97 27.30
N LEU A 32 -9.12 -2.11 26.16
CA LEU A 32 -7.90 -1.36 25.85
C LEU A 32 -8.16 0.15 25.77
N SER A 33 -9.26 0.59 25.17
CA SER A 33 -9.64 2.01 25.18
C SER A 33 -9.91 2.52 26.59
N THR A 34 -10.54 1.72 27.45
CA THR A 34 -10.78 2.05 28.86
C THR A 34 -9.48 2.06 29.66
N ILE A 35 -8.58 1.10 29.45
CA ILE A 35 -7.23 1.08 30.06
C ILE A 35 -6.41 2.27 29.58
N LEU A 36 -6.48 2.63 28.30
CA LEU A 36 -5.79 3.79 27.72
C LEU A 36 -6.38 5.13 28.18
N ASN A 37 -7.69 5.20 28.44
CA ASN A 37 -8.32 6.35 29.07
C ASN A 37 -8.05 6.40 30.59
N LEU A 38 -7.96 5.25 31.27
CA LEU A 38 -7.55 5.16 32.67
C LEU A 38 -6.06 5.53 32.83
N THR A 39 -5.19 5.19 31.88
CA THR A 39 -3.78 5.62 31.88
C THR A 39 -3.61 7.07 31.40
N LYS A 40 -4.63 7.70 30.80
CA LYS A 40 -4.71 9.17 30.72
C LYS A 40 -5.01 9.80 32.08
N SER A 41 -5.71 9.11 32.99
CA SER A 41 -6.00 9.57 34.36
C SER A 41 -4.93 9.21 35.39
N VAL A 42 -4.14 8.16 35.16
CA VAL A 42 -2.95 7.80 35.94
C VAL A 42 -1.73 8.23 35.14
N ASN A 43 -1.17 9.38 35.53
CA ASN A 43 -0.07 10.07 34.86
C ASN A 43 1.28 9.31 34.98
N ILE A 44 1.35 8.04 34.58
CA ILE A 44 2.62 7.29 34.40
C ILE A 44 3.39 7.88 33.20
N PHE A 45 2.69 8.43 32.21
CA PHE A 45 3.31 9.29 31.22
C PHE A 45 3.81 10.61 31.82
N GLY A 46 3.36 11.06 32.98
CA GLY A 46 3.88 12.26 33.66
C GLY A 46 5.27 12.07 34.24
N LEU A 47 5.65 10.82 34.57
CA LEU A 47 7.00 10.50 35.00
C LEU A 47 7.97 10.31 33.81
N ILE A 48 7.47 9.94 32.62
CA ILE A 48 8.27 9.80 31.39
C ILE A 48 8.25 11.09 30.54
N LYS A 49 7.23 11.93 30.71
CA LYS A 49 7.05 13.23 30.04
C LYS A 49 7.63 14.39 30.85
N LEU A 50 8.43 14.08 31.88
CA LEU A 50 9.32 15.02 32.57
C LEU A 50 10.71 15.13 31.91
N THR A 51 10.90 14.58 30.71
CA THR A 51 12.18 14.74 29.98
C THR A 51 12.07 15.14 28.51
N LEU A 52 10.88 15.35 27.95
CA LEU A 52 10.75 15.67 26.52
C LEU A 52 9.52 16.55 26.21
N HIS A 53 9.61 17.85 26.49
CA HIS A 53 8.84 18.86 25.76
C HIS A 53 9.58 20.21 25.73
N GLU A 54 9.58 20.84 24.55
CA GLU A 54 10.17 22.13 24.12
C GLU A 54 11.67 22.34 24.34
N ASN A 55 12.23 21.90 25.45
CA ASN A 55 13.66 21.99 25.68
C ASN A 55 14.46 21.02 24.81
N THR A 56 13.90 19.97 24.21
CA THR A 56 14.68 19.08 23.33
C THR A 56 14.94 19.61 21.94
N HIS A 57 14.11 20.51 21.40
CA HIS A 57 14.45 21.13 20.12
C HIS A 57 15.59 22.14 20.31
N ASN A 58 15.51 22.95 21.35
CA ASN A 58 16.57 23.91 21.71
C ASN A 58 17.82 23.23 22.28
N LYS A 59 17.69 22.11 23.00
CA LYS A 59 18.82 21.33 23.54
C LYS A 59 19.41 20.39 22.49
N PHE A 60 18.63 19.88 21.54
CA PHE A 60 19.17 19.22 20.34
C PHE A 60 19.89 20.25 19.48
N GLN A 61 19.29 21.42 19.20
CA GLN A 61 19.99 22.51 18.50
C GLN A 61 21.23 23.00 19.26
N SER A 62 21.23 23.07 20.59
CA SER A 62 22.39 23.52 21.37
C SER A 62 23.47 22.43 21.51
N GLN A 63 23.09 21.17 21.72
CA GLN A 63 24.03 20.03 21.73
C GLN A 63 24.57 19.76 20.34
N PHE A 64 23.76 19.91 19.30
CA PHE A 64 24.15 19.81 17.90
C PHE A 64 25.04 20.98 17.48
N ALA A 65 24.73 22.21 17.91
CA ALA A 65 25.61 23.38 17.73
C ALA A 65 26.93 23.23 18.49
N ASN A 66 26.94 22.56 19.65
CA ASN A 66 28.18 22.25 20.39
C ASN A 66 29.00 21.16 19.68
N VAL A 67 28.36 20.12 19.11
CA VAL A 67 29.03 19.11 18.26
C VAL A 67 29.60 19.74 16.99
N LEU A 68 28.89 20.71 16.41
CA LEU A 68 29.35 21.52 15.26
C LEU A 68 30.47 22.52 15.62
N LYS A 69 30.58 22.94 16.90
CA LYS A 69 31.65 23.80 17.41
C LYS A 69 32.95 23.05 17.67
N GLU A 70 32.87 21.79 18.10
CA GLU A 70 34.04 21.03 18.54
C GLU A 70 34.65 20.12 17.45
N LYS A 71 33.92 19.86 16.35
CA LYS A 71 34.44 19.10 15.21
C LYS A 71 34.45 19.94 13.93
N SER A 72 35.63 20.05 13.32
CA SER A 72 35.76 20.46 11.93
C SER A 72 35.22 19.33 11.04
N PHE A 73 34.06 19.56 10.42
CA PHE A 73 33.57 18.67 9.38
C PHE A 73 34.42 18.87 8.13
N SER A 74 34.80 17.77 7.49
CA SER A 74 35.27 17.83 6.12
C SER A 74 34.13 18.28 5.19
N GLU A 75 34.48 18.87 4.05
CA GLU A 75 33.50 19.37 3.07
C GLU A 75 32.52 18.28 2.61
N GLU A 76 32.99 17.05 2.47
CA GLU A 76 32.17 15.87 2.12
C GLU A 76 31.19 15.46 3.21
N GLU A 77 31.58 15.49 4.49
CA GLU A 77 30.69 15.18 5.60
C GLU A 77 29.56 16.21 5.72
N PHE A 78 29.86 17.47 5.42
CA PHE A 78 28.89 18.57 5.47
C PHE A 78 27.90 18.55 4.30
N ILE A 79 28.36 18.24 3.09
CA ILE A 79 27.49 18.01 1.92
C ILE A 79 26.56 16.84 2.18
N THR A 80 27.10 15.73 2.70
CA THR A 80 26.32 14.53 3.05
C THR A 80 25.23 14.87 4.08
N PHE A 81 25.52 15.75 5.03
CA PHE A 81 24.54 16.21 6.03
C PHE A 81 23.38 17.02 5.44
N ILE A 82 23.65 17.93 4.50
CA ILE A 82 22.59 18.70 3.81
C ILE A 82 21.76 17.79 2.89
N GLU A 83 22.38 16.81 2.25
CA GLU A 83 21.69 15.78 1.47
C GLU A 83 20.76 14.90 2.33
N ILE A 84 21.11 14.69 3.61
CA ILE A 84 20.28 14.00 4.61
C ILE A 84 19.09 14.85 5.04
N ILE A 85 19.27 16.15 5.31
CA ILE A 85 18.18 17.05 5.74
C ILE A 85 17.14 17.27 4.63
N TYR A 86 17.60 17.48 3.39
CA TYR A 86 16.72 17.80 2.26
C TYR A 86 16.26 16.57 1.46
N GLY A 87 16.57 15.36 1.94
CA GLY A 87 15.95 14.12 1.49
C GLY A 87 16.20 13.79 0.02
N LYS A 88 17.47 13.67 -0.39
CA LYS A 88 18.05 12.89 -1.51
C LYS A 88 19.31 13.59 -2.05
N ARG A 89 20.24 12.79 -2.59
CA ARG A 89 21.32 13.23 -3.50
C ARG A 89 20.73 13.89 -4.75
N ASN A 90 20.38 15.17 -4.65
CA ASN A 90 20.15 16.02 -5.81
C ASN A 90 21.47 16.75 -6.06
N PRO A 91 22.25 16.37 -7.09
CA PRO A 91 23.56 16.97 -7.36
C PRO A 91 23.47 18.49 -7.53
N LEU A 92 22.32 19.03 -7.93
CA LEU A 92 22.12 20.48 -8.05
C LEU A 92 22.01 21.20 -6.69
N ILE A 93 21.41 20.56 -5.68
CA ILE A 93 21.39 21.10 -4.31
C ILE A 93 22.80 21.01 -3.73
N SER A 94 23.49 19.89 -3.97
CA SER A 94 24.91 19.73 -3.61
C SER A 94 25.77 20.84 -4.21
N ASP A 95 25.56 21.19 -5.48
CA ASP A 95 26.30 22.26 -6.17
C ASP A 95 25.92 23.67 -5.68
N ILE A 96 24.64 23.95 -5.45
CA ILE A 96 24.19 25.24 -4.86
C ILE A 96 24.76 25.39 -3.44
N VAL A 97 24.72 24.32 -2.65
CA VAL A 97 25.27 24.27 -1.30
C VAL A 97 26.78 24.43 -1.32
N LYS A 98 27.50 23.82 -2.27
CA LYS A 98 28.95 24.04 -2.48
C LYS A 98 29.27 25.47 -2.88
N ILE A 99 28.48 26.08 -3.76
CA ILE A 99 28.66 27.48 -4.19
C ILE A 99 28.46 28.43 -3.00
N GLU A 100 27.40 28.23 -2.22
CA GLU A 100 27.14 29.05 -1.04
C GLU A 100 28.12 28.76 0.12
N LEU A 101 28.57 27.52 0.30
CA LEU A 101 29.67 27.17 1.21
C LEU A 101 30.97 27.85 0.85
N ASN A 102 31.31 27.93 -0.44
CA ASN A 102 32.51 28.61 -0.91
C ASN A 102 32.41 30.14 -0.76
N LYS A 103 31.23 30.74 -0.95
CA LYS A 103 31.01 32.17 -0.63
C LYS A 103 31.09 32.43 0.87
N ALA A 104 30.53 31.54 1.69
CA ALA A 104 30.51 31.67 3.15
C ALA A 104 31.90 31.46 3.77
N LYS A 105 32.72 30.52 3.26
CA LYS A 105 34.13 30.31 3.64
C LYS A 105 34.97 31.59 3.52
N ASN A 106 34.63 32.47 2.56
CA ASN A 106 35.35 33.71 2.33
C ASN A 106 34.86 34.88 3.20
N SER A 107 33.77 34.72 3.94
CA SER A 107 33.07 35.83 4.61
C SER A 107 32.82 35.63 6.11
N TYR A 108 32.77 34.39 6.61
CA TYR A 108 32.40 34.08 8.01
C TYR A 108 33.11 32.84 8.56
N GLY A 109 33.28 32.77 9.89
CA GLY A 109 33.83 31.59 10.59
C GLY A 109 32.88 30.38 10.56
N THR A 110 33.42 29.17 10.61
CA THR A 110 32.72 27.87 10.47
C THR A 110 31.46 27.72 11.35
N THR A 111 31.46 28.30 12.55
CA THR A 111 30.32 28.29 13.47
C THR A 111 29.14 29.16 13.01
N GLN A 112 29.41 30.25 12.28
CA GLN A 112 28.37 31.12 11.72
C GLN A 112 27.76 30.51 10.45
N ILE A 113 28.52 29.71 9.71
CA ILE A 113 28.06 29.03 8.48
C ILE A 113 26.97 27.99 8.81
N ALA A 114 27.14 27.19 9.87
CA ALA A 114 26.13 26.20 10.25
C ALA A 114 24.83 26.84 10.79
N THR A 115 24.93 27.94 11.54
CA THR A 115 23.76 28.71 11.99
C THR A 115 23.12 29.50 10.84
N HIS A 116 23.90 30.02 9.89
CA HIS A 116 23.40 30.70 8.69
C HIS A 116 22.75 29.72 7.68
N LEU A 117 23.21 28.47 7.64
CA LEU A 117 22.65 27.42 6.78
C LEU A 117 21.43 26.70 7.40
N LEU A 118 21.29 26.70 8.73
CA LEU A 118 20.05 26.34 9.43
C LEU A 118 19.03 27.49 9.46
N ASN A 119 19.51 28.75 9.48
CA ASN A 119 18.71 29.97 9.29
C ASN A 119 18.76 30.49 7.85
N ILE A 120 18.90 29.62 6.83
CA ILE A 120 18.74 30.14 5.46
C ILE A 120 17.30 30.61 5.38
N ASN A 121 17.16 31.93 5.46
CA ASN A 121 15.91 32.63 5.30
C ASN A 121 15.30 32.05 4.02
N ASN A 122 14.05 31.58 4.06
CA ASN A 122 13.37 31.10 2.85
C ASN A 122 13.58 32.10 1.68
N LYS A 123 13.67 33.39 2.03
CA LYS A 123 14.03 34.50 1.15
C LYS A 123 15.42 34.43 0.51
N LEU A 124 16.46 33.93 1.19
CA LEU A 124 17.79 33.77 0.61
C LEU A 124 17.82 32.59 -0.39
N ILE A 125 17.22 31.44 -0.05
CA ILE A 125 17.04 30.33 -1.01
C ILE A 125 16.25 30.81 -2.22
N GLU A 126 15.11 31.47 -1.97
CA GLU A 126 14.27 32.04 -3.01
C GLU A 126 15.06 33.01 -3.90
N ASN A 127 15.78 33.99 -3.31
CA ASN A 127 16.59 34.96 -4.05
C ASN A 127 17.68 34.28 -4.88
N SER A 128 18.39 33.29 -4.34
CA SER A 128 19.43 32.56 -5.08
C SER A 128 18.86 31.75 -6.22
N LEU A 129 17.71 31.10 -6.03
CA LEU A 129 17.02 30.36 -7.08
C LEU A 129 16.43 31.29 -8.15
N LEU A 130 15.91 32.46 -7.76
CA LEU A 130 15.45 33.51 -8.69
C LEU A 130 16.63 34.09 -9.48
N ALA A 131 17.79 34.29 -8.86
CA ALA A 131 19.01 34.71 -9.55
C ALA A 131 19.43 33.66 -10.60
N LEU A 132 19.49 32.38 -10.22
CA LEU A 132 19.75 31.27 -11.13
C LEU A 132 18.72 31.16 -12.27
N GLN A 133 17.46 31.55 -12.02
CA GLN A 133 16.42 31.57 -13.05
C GLN A 133 16.78 32.54 -14.19
N ASN A 134 17.52 33.62 -13.88
CA ASN A 134 17.94 34.64 -14.84
C ASN A 134 19.21 34.27 -15.62
N GLU A 135 19.97 33.24 -15.20
CA GLU A 135 21.26 32.83 -15.79
C GLU A 135 21.12 31.87 -17.00
N GLY A 136 20.28 32.24 -17.97
CA GLY A 136 20.14 31.50 -19.24
C GLY A 136 19.23 30.26 -19.19
N LYS A 137 18.79 29.80 -20.37
CA LYS A 137 17.65 28.87 -20.54
C LYS A 137 17.76 27.55 -19.76
N LYS A 138 18.95 26.94 -19.67
CA LYS A 138 19.15 25.65 -18.99
C LYS A 138 19.03 25.80 -17.47
N ASN A 139 19.59 26.87 -16.91
CA ASN A 139 19.52 27.17 -15.48
C ASN A 139 18.10 27.58 -15.08
N THR A 140 17.40 28.34 -15.95
CA THR A 140 15.98 28.68 -15.78
C THR A 140 15.09 27.46 -15.54
N ARG A 141 15.32 26.34 -16.24
CA ARG A 141 14.52 25.12 -16.05
C ARG A 141 14.69 24.54 -14.65
N TYR A 142 15.92 24.26 -14.24
CA TYR A 142 16.18 23.64 -12.95
C TYR A 142 15.86 24.57 -11.78
N ALA A 143 16.08 25.88 -11.94
CA ALA A 143 15.66 26.90 -10.99
C ALA A 143 14.15 26.87 -10.77
N ASN A 144 13.34 26.86 -11.86
CA ASN A 144 11.89 26.74 -11.74
C ASN A 144 11.47 25.44 -11.03
N ARG A 145 12.14 24.32 -11.30
CA ARG A 145 11.87 23.07 -10.59
C ARG A 145 12.07 23.22 -9.09
N LEU A 146 13.24 23.73 -8.69
CA LEU A 146 13.61 23.88 -7.28
C LEU A 146 12.72 24.92 -6.57
N LEU A 147 12.39 26.02 -7.24
CA LEU A 147 11.42 27.01 -6.73
C LEU A 147 10.07 26.35 -6.48
N ALA A 148 9.57 25.51 -7.39
CA ALA A 148 8.34 24.78 -7.15
C ALA A 148 8.41 23.86 -5.91
N TYR A 149 9.51 23.13 -5.72
CA TYR A 149 9.72 22.32 -4.49
C TYR A 149 9.76 23.20 -3.23
N HIS A 150 10.44 24.34 -3.30
CA HIS A 150 10.51 25.28 -2.19
C HIS A 150 9.12 25.83 -1.83
N TYR A 151 8.33 26.22 -2.83
CA TYR A 151 7.00 26.78 -2.60
C TYR A 151 6.00 25.76 -2.07
N ASP A 152 6.10 24.49 -2.46
CA ASP A 152 5.33 23.41 -1.84
C ASP A 152 5.71 23.21 -0.38
N PHE A 153 7.01 23.22 -0.07
CA PHE A 153 7.50 23.10 1.31
C PHE A 153 6.95 24.20 2.22
N ILE A 154 6.91 25.45 1.74
CA ILE A 154 6.30 26.57 2.47
C ILE A 154 4.78 26.71 2.26
N LYS A 155 4.14 25.71 1.63
CA LYS A 155 2.68 25.64 1.37
C LYS A 155 2.10 26.84 0.61
N ASN A 156 2.83 27.35 -0.39
CA ASN A 156 2.40 28.42 -1.29
C ASN A 156 2.06 27.88 -2.70
N PRO A 157 0.84 27.33 -2.90
CA PRO A 157 0.46 26.67 -4.16
C PRO A 157 0.34 27.64 -5.35
N LYS A 158 0.24 28.95 -5.11
CA LYS A 158 0.16 29.95 -6.19
C LYS A 158 1.52 30.13 -6.85
N LEU A 159 2.58 30.26 -6.06
CA LEU A 159 3.94 30.39 -6.59
C LEU A 159 4.47 29.06 -7.12
N GLU A 160 4.17 27.94 -6.44
CA GLU A 160 4.45 26.60 -6.97
C GLU A 160 3.88 26.42 -8.38
N GLU A 161 2.62 26.82 -8.60
CA GLU A 161 1.98 26.75 -9.91
C GLU A 161 2.76 27.53 -10.98
N VAL A 162 3.14 28.78 -10.69
CA VAL A 162 3.85 29.65 -11.65
C VAL A 162 5.12 28.98 -12.14
N HIS A 163 5.92 28.44 -11.21
CA HIS A 163 7.19 27.83 -11.56
C HIS A 163 7.02 26.46 -12.26
N LEU A 164 6.03 25.65 -11.86
CA LEU A 164 5.71 24.41 -12.56
C LEU A 164 5.18 24.65 -13.97
N ALA A 165 4.32 25.65 -14.16
CA ALA A 165 3.80 26.03 -15.47
C ALA A 165 4.93 26.54 -16.38
N SER A 166 5.85 27.35 -15.84
CA SER A 166 7.06 27.80 -16.55
C SER A 166 7.92 26.61 -16.99
N GLU A 167 8.23 25.68 -16.08
CA GLU A 167 9.08 24.52 -16.39
C GLU A 167 8.38 23.51 -17.32
N SER A 168 7.06 23.39 -17.26
CA SER A 168 6.30 22.40 -18.04
C SER A 168 6.44 22.55 -19.57
N ARG A 169 6.88 23.74 -20.02
CA ARG A 169 7.13 24.09 -21.43
C ARG A 169 8.34 23.35 -22.03
N PHE A 170 9.27 22.88 -21.20
CA PHE A 170 10.42 22.12 -21.66
C PHE A 170 10.03 20.68 -22.03
N THR A 171 10.54 20.17 -23.15
CA THR A 171 10.13 18.87 -23.72
C THR A 171 10.39 17.69 -22.78
N ASP A 172 11.40 17.77 -21.93
CA ASP A 172 11.84 16.75 -20.99
C ASP A 172 11.40 17.01 -19.53
N ALA A 173 10.54 18.00 -19.27
CA ALA A 173 10.02 18.32 -17.93
C ALA A 173 8.81 17.45 -17.50
N ASN A 174 8.89 16.13 -17.68
CA ASN A 174 7.79 15.20 -17.34
C ASN A 174 7.40 15.26 -15.86
N THR A 175 8.38 15.35 -14.95
CA THR A 175 8.13 15.41 -13.50
C THR A 175 7.30 16.63 -13.13
N SER A 176 7.64 17.80 -13.68
CA SER A 176 6.98 19.06 -13.41
C SER A 176 5.59 19.12 -14.03
N ARG A 177 5.39 18.50 -15.21
CA ARG A 177 4.06 18.27 -15.78
C ARG A 177 3.19 17.38 -14.89
N LYS A 178 3.69 16.22 -14.44
CA LYS A 178 2.98 15.31 -13.52
C LYS A 178 2.57 16.06 -12.24
N ARG A 179 3.48 16.87 -11.70
CA ARG A 179 3.25 17.66 -10.50
C ARG A 179 2.25 18.79 -10.71
N LEU A 180 2.30 19.51 -11.84
CA LEU A 180 1.33 20.55 -12.17
C LEU A 180 -0.09 19.99 -12.27
N VAL A 181 -0.25 18.83 -12.92
CA VAL A 181 -1.53 18.11 -12.97
C VAL A 181 -2.01 17.76 -11.56
N ARG A 182 -1.14 17.21 -10.71
CA ARG A 182 -1.46 16.91 -9.29
C ARG A 182 -1.87 18.16 -8.52
N LEU A 183 -1.14 19.27 -8.68
CA LEU A 183 -1.43 20.54 -8.03
C LEU A 183 -2.83 21.06 -8.42
N TYR A 184 -3.20 20.97 -9.69
CA TYR A 184 -4.53 21.37 -10.15
C TYR A 184 -5.65 20.46 -9.65
N ILE A 185 -5.39 19.15 -9.54
CA ILE A 185 -6.33 18.21 -8.93
C ILE A 185 -6.56 18.57 -7.47
N GLN A 186 -5.48 18.69 -6.69
CA GLN A 186 -5.51 18.99 -5.25
C GLN A 186 -6.19 20.32 -4.93
N ASN A 187 -5.96 21.35 -5.75
CA ASN A 187 -6.55 22.68 -5.58
C ASN A 187 -7.89 22.85 -6.32
N ASN A 188 -8.49 21.77 -6.80
CA ASN A 188 -9.76 21.77 -7.51
C ASN A 188 -9.85 22.72 -8.73
N LYS A 189 -8.74 23.00 -9.42
CA LYS A 189 -8.66 23.89 -10.59
C LYS A 189 -9.11 23.21 -11.89
N THR A 190 -10.41 22.86 -11.96
CA THR A 190 -11.01 22.08 -13.06
C THR A 190 -10.82 22.73 -14.44
N GLN A 191 -10.98 24.06 -14.57
CA GLN A 191 -10.79 24.75 -15.84
C GLN A 191 -9.33 24.65 -16.34
N LYS A 192 -8.35 24.78 -15.45
CA LYS A 192 -6.94 24.64 -15.81
C LYS A 192 -6.58 23.20 -16.20
N LEU A 193 -7.20 22.20 -15.57
CA LEU A 193 -7.06 20.80 -15.99
C LEU A 193 -7.60 20.56 -17.41
N LYS A 194 -8.75 21.16 -17.76
CA LYS A 194 -9.29 21.11 -19.12
C LYS A 194 -8.31 21.73 -20.12
N GLN A 195 -7.78 22.91 -19.80
CA GLN A 195 -6.75 23.57 -20.61
C GLN A 195 -5.50 22.68 -20.78
N LEU A 196 -5.03 21.99 -19.74
CA LEU A 196 -3.91 21.06 -19.87
C LEU A 196 -4.23 19.87 -20.77
N ALA A 197 -5.46 19.36 -20.77
CA ALA A 197 -5.87 18.24 -21.62
C ALA A 197 -5.80 18.57 -23.12
N ASP A 198 -5.95 19.84 -23.49
CA ASP A 198 -5.89 20.30 -24.87
C ASP A 198 -4.45 20.50 -25.38
N ILE A 199 -3.45 20.43 -24.49
CA ILE A 199 -2.04 20.64 -24.84
C ILE A 199 -1.38 19.27 -25.13
N PRO A 200 -0.88 19.01 -26.36
CA PRO A 200 -0.37 17.68 -26.75
C PRO A 200 0.75 17.12 -25.85
N ILE A 201 1.56 18.00 -25.26
CA ILE A 201 2.67 17.62 -24.37
C ILE A 201 2.19 16.99 -23.05
N PHE A 202 0.92 17.19 -22.69
CA PHE A 202 0.25 16.60 -21.53
C PHE A 202 -0.52 15.33 -21.87
N ASN A 203 -0.52 14.86 -23.13
CA ASN A 203 -1.21 13.61 -23.52
C ASN A 203 -0.74 12.40 -22.68
N LYS A 204 0.52 12.37 -22.24
CA LYS A 204 1.06 11.34 -21.32
C LYS A 204 0.37 11.33 -19.95
N PHE A 205 -0.30 12.40 -19.57
CA PHE A 205 -1.06 12.54 -18.32
C PHE A 205 -2.57 12.56 -18.56
N TYR A 206 -3.01 12.31 -19.79
CA TYR A 206 -4.42 12.36 -20.17
C TYR A 206 -5.27 11.45 -19.29
N ILE A 207 -4.81 10.24 -18.96
CA ILE A 207 -5.54 9.31 -18.10
C ILE A 207 -5.78 9.93 -16.71
N HIS A 208 -4.76 10.56 -16.13
CA HIS A 208 -4.85 11.20 -14.82
C HIS A 208 -5.78 12.43 -14.86
N ILE A 209 -5.69 13.24 -15.91
CA ILE A 209 -6.52 14.43 -16.10
C ILE A 209 -7.99 14.02 -16.34
N SER A 210 -8.22 13.13 -17.31
CA SER A 210 -9.53 12.63 -17.72
C SER A 210 -10.26 11.97 -16.55
N ARG A 211 -9.58 11.12 -15.77
CA ARG A 211 -10.18 10.49 -14.57
C ARG A 211 -10.73 11.52 -13.58
N ASN A 212 -9.96 12.57 -13.27
CA ASN A 212 -10.39 13.58 -12.30
C ASN A 212 -11.48 14.51 -12.85
N LEU A 213 -11.42 14.87 -14.13
CA LEU A 213 -12.46 15.67 -14.78
C LEU A 213 -13.78 14.91 -14.85
N THR A 214 -13.75 13.66 -15.31
CA THR A 214 -14.95 12.83 -15.49
C THR A 214 -15.61 12.43 -14.17
N ALA A 215 -14.82 12.21 -13.11
CA ALA A 215 -15.37 12.02 -11.75
C ALA A 215 -16.11 13.26 -11.24
N LYS A 216 -15.57 14.46 -11.48
CA LYS A 216 -16.22 15.73 -11.08
C LYS A 216 -17.48 16.01 -11.87
N GLU A 217 -17.49 15.65 -13.15
CA GLU A 217 -18.65 15.79 -14.04
C GLU A 217 -19.68 14.67 -13.86
N MET A 218 -19.44 13.69 -12.98
CA MET A 218 -20.26 12.49 -12.80
C MET A 218 -20.53 11.74 -14.11
N ASN A 219 -19.61 11.82 -15.07
CA ASN A 219 -19.70 11.08 -16.32
C ASN A 219 -19.08 9.68 -16.15
N TRP A 220 -19.88 8.77 -15.57
CA TRP A 220 -19.41 7.43 -15.18
C TRP A 220 -18.88 6.58 -16.34
N SER A 221 -19.43 6.74 -17.54
CA SER A 221 -18.95 6.02 -18.74
C SER A 221 -17.52 6.46 -19.12
N LYS A 222 -17.27 7.78 -19.17
CA LYS A 222 -15.92 8.29 -19.44
C LYS A 222 -14.95 7.98 -18.30
N TYR A 223 -15.42 8.01 -17.05
CA TYR A 223 -14.62 7.63 -15.90
C TYR A 223 -14.21 6.15 -15.96
N PHE A 224 -15.15 5.26 -16.26
CA PHE A 224 -14.87 3.84 -16.47
C PHE A 224 -13.86 3.61 -17.60
N ASN A 225 -14.02 4.28 -18.75
CA ASN A 225 -13.03 4.20 -19.83
C ASN A 225 -11.64 4.71 -19.41
N ALA A 226 -11.57 5.78 -18.61
CA ALA A 226 -10.31 6.27 -18.06
C ALA A 226 -9.66 5.25 -17.10
N LEU A 227 -10.46 4.51 -16.32
CA LEU A 227 -9.97 3.42 -15.48
C LEU A 227 -9.50 2.20 -16.30
N LEU A 228 -10.18 1.86 -17.40
CA LEU A 228 -9.71 0.80 -18.31
C LEU A 228 -8.38 1.16 -18.95
N LEU A 229 -8.24 2.40 -19.42
CA LEU A 229 -6.97 2.89 -19.99
C LEU A 229 -5.84 2.86 -18.96
N ARG A 230 -6.14 3.07 -17.67
CA ARG A 230 -5.15 2.94 -16.60
C ARG A 230 -4.59 1.52 -16.49
N LEU A 231 -5.42 0.48 -16.67
CA LEU A 231 -4.94 -0.92 -16.58
C LEU A 231 -3.87 -1.23 -17.65
N VAL A 232 -3.88 -0.52 -18.78
CA VAL A 232 -2.92 -0.70 -19.87
C VAL A 232 -1.78 0.33 -19.85
N ASP A 233 -1.90 1.40 -19.05
CA ASP A 233 -0.86 2.42 -18.86
C ASP A 233 0.18 1.97 -17.83
N ILE A 234 0.91 0.93 -18.21
CA ILE A 234 1.91 0.28 -17.36
C ILE A 234 3.22 1.07 -17.44
N SER A 235 3.59 1.73 -16.34
CA SER A 235 4.95 2.25 -16.18
C SER A 235 5.89 1.15 -15.67
N LEU A 236 6.91 0.80 -16.46
CA LEU A 236 7.96 -0.15 -16.08
C LEU A 236 8.89 0.50 -15.03
N ASN A 237 8.41 0.61 -13.80
CA ASN A 237 9.17 1.10 -12.65
C ASN A 237 9.56 -0.08 -11.72
N GLY A 238 10.44 0.17 -10.75
CA GLY A 238 10.91 -0.88 -9.83
C GLY A 238 9.77 -1.56 -9.06
N SER A 239 8.71 -0.83 -8.77
CA SER A 239 7.54 -1.31 -8.03
C SER A 239 6.67 -2.24 -8.86
N PHE A 240 6.49 -1.93 -10.14
CA PHE A 240 5.85 -2.81 -11.09
C PHE A 240 6.60 -4.13 -11.17
N ILE A 241 7.93 -4.08 -11.29
CA ILE A 241 8.77 -5.29 -11.32
C ILE A 241 8.60 -6.11 -10.03
N LEU A 242 8.66 -5.47 -8.86
CA LEU A 242 8.45 -6.15 -7.56
C LEU A 242 7.05 -6.77 -7.45
N ALA A 243 6.01 -6.07 -7.88
CA ALA A 243 4.63 -6.56 -7.87
C ALA A 243 4.49 -7.81 -8.74
N ILE A 244 5.04 -7.78 -9.95
CA ILE A 244 5.00 -8.91 -10.89
C ILE A 244 5.82 -10.09 -10.37
N ILE A 245 7.04 -9.86 -9.85
CA ILE A 245 7.86 -10.92 -9.23
C ILE A 245 7.08 -11.57 -8.09
N SER A 246 6.55 -10.78 -7.15
CA SER A 246 5.76 -11.29 -6.03
C SER A 246 4.54 -12.08 -6.53
N GLY A 247 3.82 -11.54 -7.51
CA GLY A 247 2.69 -12.21 -8.17
C GLY A 247 3.07 -13.57 -8.75
N ILE A 248 4.19 -13.69 -9.47
CA ILE A 248 4.66 -14.94 -10.06
C ILE A 248 4.95 -16.00 -8.99
N PHE A 249 5.65 -15.63 -7.92
CA PHE A 249 5.96 -16.57 -6.83
C PHE A 249 4.72 -17.06 -6.10
N TRP A 250 3.80 -16.15 -5.77
CA TRP A 250 2.52 -16.54 -5.17
C TRP A 250 1.65 -17.37 -6.12
N PHE A 251 1.60 -17.02 -7.40
CA PHE A 251 0.86 -17.79 -8.41
C PHE A 251 1.42 -19.21 -8.54
N GLY A 252 2.75 -19.34 -8.63
CA GLY A 252 3.44 -20.63 -8.68
C GLY A 252 3.19 -21.48 -7.44
N LEU A 253 3.21 -20.87 -6.25
CA LEU A 253 2.90 -21.55 -4.99
C LEU A 253 1.48 -22.13 -4.99
N TRP A 254 0.47 -21.34 -5.38
CA TRP A 254 -0.92 -21.81 -5.36
C TRP A 254 -1.22 -22.83 -6.44
N LEU A 255 -0.58 -22.70 -7.61
CA LEU A 255 -0.64 -23.73 -8.65
C LEU A 255 0.00 -25.04 -8.18
N HIS A 256 1.12 -24.96 -7.44
CA HIS A 256 1.74 -26.12 -6.80
C HIS A 256 0.80 -26.75 -5.75
N ALA A 257 0.17 -25.93 -4.90
CA ALA A 257 -0.79 -26.39 -3.90
C ALA A 257 -2.03 -27.09 -4.50
N LEU A 258 -2.42 -26.71 -5.72
CA LEU A 258 -3.58 -27.25 -6.42
C LEU A 258 -3.39 -28.67 -6.96
N ARG A 259 -2.15 -29.04 -7.34
CA ARG A 259 -1.80 -30.34 -7.95
C ARG A 259 -2.79 -30.75 -9.07
N PRO A 260 -2.91 -29.96 -10.14
CA PRO A 260 -3.95 -30.19 -11.13
C PRO A 260 -3.75 -31.50 -11.88
N SER A 261 -4.83 -32.26 -12.07
CA SER A 261 -4.81 -33.49 -12.88
C SER A 261 -4.48 -33.23 -14.36
N SER A 262 -4.68 -31.99 -14.83
CA SER A 262 -4.25 -31.55 -16.17
C SER A 262 -3.86 -30.08 -16.12
N ILE A 263 -2.56 -29.81 -16.25
CA ILE A 263 -2.02 -28.44 -16.26
C ILE A 263 -2.58 -27.63 -17.44
N LYS A 264 -2.78 -28.27 -18.59
CA LYS A 264 -3.30 -27.64 -19.82
C LYS A 264 -4.70 -27.06 -19.64
N THR A 265 -5.50 -27.62 -18.73
CA THR A 265 -6.86 -27.15 -18.47
C THR A 265 -6.90 -26.14 -17.33
N ILE A 266 -6.15 -26.38 -16.25
CA ILE A 266 -6.25 -25.52 -15.07
C ILE A 266 -5.48 -24.21 -15.24
N LEU A 267 -4.32 -24.25 -15.93
CA LEU A 267 -3.44 -23.10 -15.99
C LEU A 267 -4.11 -21.93 -16.70
N PRO A 268 -4.77 -22.11 -17.87
CA PRO A 268 -5.55 -21.04 -18.47
C PRO A 268 -6.66 -20.51 -17.55
N LEU A 269 -7.31 -21.38 -16.77
CA LEU A 269 -8.34 -20.98 -15.83
C LEU A 269 -7.79 -20.10 -14.70
N CYS A 270 -6.67 -20.49 -14.10
CA CYS A 270 -5.98 -19.71 -13.07
C CYS A 270 -5.47 -18.37 -13.63
N LEU A 271 -4.93 -18.36 -14.85
CA LEU A 271 -4.49 -17.12 -15.52
C LEU A 271 -5.66 -16.19 -15.80
N LEU A 272 -6.78 -16.70 -16.32
CA LEU A 272 -8.00 -15.90 -16.54
C LEU A 272 -8.57 -15.38 -15.22
N ALA A 273 -8.57 -16.18 -14.15
CA ALA A 273 -8.99 -15.74 -12.83
C ALA A 273 -8.07 -14.64 -12.27
N PHE A 274 -6.75 -14.79 -12.42
CA PHE A 274 -5.80 -13.74 -12.08
C PHE A 274 -6.05 -12.44 -12.84
N LEU A 275 -6.26 -12.50 -14.16
CA LEU A 275 -6.60 -11.32 -14.97
C LEU A 275 -7.95 -10.72 -14.58
N ALA A 276 -8.95 -11.54 -14.26
CA ALA A 276 -10.24 -11.07 -13.75
C ALA A 276 -10.10 -10.37 -12.38
N GLY A 277 -9.17 -10.85 -11.55
CA GLY A 277 -8.74 -10.20 -10.32
C GLY A 277 -8.18 -8.81 -10.53
N ALA A 278 -7.18 -8.68 -11.41
CA ALA A 278 -6.62 -7.38 -11.76
C ALA A 278 -7.68 -6.44 -12.35
N PHE A 279 -8.56 -6.96 -13.23
CA PHE A 279 -9.68 -6.20 -13.76
C PHE A 279 -10.66 -5.73 -12.68
N SER A 280 -10.87 -6.51 -11.62
CA SER A 280 -11.80 -6.16 -10.54
C SER A 280 -11.41 -4.90 -9.74
N THR A 281 -10.18 -4.37 -9.90
CA THR A 281 -9.83 -3.04 -9.37
C THR A 281 -10.59 -1.90 -10.06
N VAL A 282 -10.97 -2.06 -11.34
CA VAL A 282 -11.73 -1.05 -12.10
C VAL A 282 -13.13 -0.82 -11.51
N PRO A 283 -14.02 -1.83 -11.41
CA PRO A 283 -15.32 -1.62 -10.78
C PRO A 283 -15.19 -1.24 -9.30
N THR A 284 -14.12 -1.67 -8.62
CA THR A 284 -13.81 -1.22 -7.25
C THR A 284 -13.58 0.28 -7.19
N LEU A 285 -12.71 0.84 -8.03
CA LEU A 285 -12.43 2.28 -8.03
C LEU A 285 -13.67 3.08 -8.45
N LEU A 286 -14.43 2.58 -9.43
CA LEU A 286 -15.70 3.17 -9.84
C LEU A 286 -16.69 3.26 -8.68
N LEU A 287 -16.91 2.16 -7.95
CA LEU A 287 -17.79 2.14 -6.78
C LEU A 287 -17.29 3.05 -5.66
N SER A 288 -15.97 3.19 -5.49
CA SER A 288 -15.39 4.07 -4.47
C SER A 288 -15.77 5.53 -4.74
N GLU A 289 -15.53 6.01 -5.96
CA GLU A 289 -15.92 7.37 -6.35
C GLU A 289 -17.44 7.55 -6.31
N PHE A 290 -18.21 6.54 -6.74
CA PHE A 290 -19.67 6.60 -6.67
C PHE A 290 -20.15 6.79 -5.23
N PHE A 291 -19.63 6.01 -4.27
CA PHE A 291 -20.00 6.15 -2.86
C PHE A 291 -19.59 7.49 -2.26
N GLU A 292 -18.37 7.96 -2.55
CA GLU A 292 -17.89 9.24 -2.04
C GLU A 292 -18.65 10.43 -2.62
N LYS A 293 -19.06 10.37 -3.89
CA LYS A 293 -19.72 11.50 -4.57
C LYS A 293 -21.23 11.53 -4.38
N VAL A 294 -21.88 10.37 -4.35
CA VAL A 294 -23.35 10.28 -4.27
C VAL A 294 -23.84 10.22 -2.83
N PHE A 295 -23.13 9.50 -1.95
CA PHE A 295 -23.53 9.32 -0.56
C PHE A 295 -22.71 10.13 0.44
N ASP A 296 -21.74 10.93 -0.02
CA ASP A 296 -20.75 11.64 0.83
C ASP A 296 -20.07 10.70 1.84
N PHE A 297 -19.90 9.43 1.47
CA PHE A 297 -19.38 8.41 2.36
C PHE A 297 -17.84 8.46 2.39
N LYS A 298 -17.32 9.44 3.13
CA LYS A 298 -15.88 9.72 3.26
C LYS A 298 -15.30 9.22 4.58
N MET A 299 -14.00 8.96 4.60
CA MET A 299 -13.27 8.62 5.80
C MET A 299 -13.35 9.78 6.81
N ARG A 300 -13.72 9.47 8.06
CA ARG A 300 -13.75 10.40 9.19
C ARG A 300 -12.77 9.95 10.27
N GLU A 301 -12.25 10.88 11.05
CA GLU A 301 -11.19 10.60 12.04
C GLU A 301 -11.66 9.77 13.26
N GLY A 302 -12.97 9.76 13.55
CA GLY A 302 -13.52 9.03 14.69
C GLY A 302 -13.36 7.52 14.55
N LEU A 303 -13.15 6.82 15.67
CA LEU A 303 -12.96 5.36 15.72
C LEU A 303 -14.08 4.60 14.99
N LEU A 304 -15.33 4.76 15.43
CA LEU A 304 -16.47 4.05 14.84
C LEU A 304 -16.67 4.41 13.37
N SER A 305 -16.62 5.70 13.03
CA SER A 305 -16.81 6.17 11.66
C SER A 305 -15.70 5.72 10.72
N GLY A 306 -14.44 5.72 11.18
CA GLY A 306 -13.29 5.26 10.41
C GLY A 306 -13.35 3.75 10.19
N THR A 307 -13.61 2.97 11.24
CA THR A 307 -13.75 1.51 11.11
C THR A 307 -14.92 1.12 10.21
N LEU A 308 -16.09 1.76 10.36
CA LEU A 308 -17.24 1.50 9.48
C LEU A 308 -16.95 1.90 8.03
N TYR A 309 -16.20 2.98 7.81
CA TYR A 309 -15.74 3.35 6.47
C TYR A 309 -14.89 2.24 5.86
N PHE A 310 -13.91 1.68 6.58
CA PHE A 310 -13.11 0.58 6.04
C PHE A 310 -13.91 -0.71 5.81
N ILE A 311 -14.87 -1.04 6.66
CA ILE A 311 -15.72 -2.23 6.46
C ILE A 311 -16.66 -2.05 5.27
N MET A 312 -17.44 -0.96 5.26
CA MET A 312 -18.54 -0.77 4.30
C MET A 312 -18.10 -0.13 2.99
N SER A 313 -17.05 0.69 3.00
CA SER A 313 -16.50 1.30 1.78
C SER A 313 -15.44 0.40 1.17
N VAL A 314 -14.39 0.05 1.93
CA VAL A 314 -13.21 -0.64 1.39
C VAL A 314 -13.46 -2.15 1.30
N GLY A 315 -13.61 -2.83 2.43
CA GLY A 315 -13.77 -4.28 2.49
C GLY A 315 -14.96 -4.79 1.68
N PHE A 316 -16.14 -4.17 1.83
CA PHE A 316 -17.34 -4.57 1.09
C PHE A 316 -17.13 -4.49 -0.42
N ARG A 317 -16.71 -3.32 -0.90
CA ARG A 317 -16.57 -3.03 -2.33
C ARG A 317 -15.53 -3.92 -2.99
N GLU A 318 -14.39 -4.10 -2.34
CA GLU A 318 -13.30 -4.89 -2.89
C GLU A 318 -13.66 -6.36 -2.96
N GLU A 319 -14.15 -6.95 -1.88
CA GLU A 319 -14.54 -8.36 -1.87
C GLU A 319 -15.75 -8.60 -2.78
N PHE A 320 -16.69 -7.66 -2.86
CA PHE A 320 -17.82 -7.73 -3.78
C PHE A 320 -17.38 -7.72 -5.24
N CYS A 321 -16.51 -6.79 -5.65
CA CYS A 321 -16.03 -6.71 -7.03
C CYS A 321 -15.18 -7.91 -7.43
N LYS A 322 -14.32 -8.41 -6.54
CA LYS A 322 -13.57 -9.66 -6.78
C LYS A 322 -14.53 -10.81 -7.00
N LEU A 323 -15.51 -10.97 -6.12
CA LEU A 323 -16.46 -12.06 -6.22
C LEU A 323 -17.34 -11.94 -7.47
N LEU A 324 -17.75 -10.72 -7.86
CA LEU A 324 -18.47 -10.46 -9.10
C LEU A 324 -17.65 -10.89 -10.32
N CYS A 325 -16.35 -10.58 -10.35
CA CYS A 325 -15.44 -11.05 -11.39
C CYS A 325 -15.17 -12.56 -11.33
N PHE A 326 -15.41 -13.21 -10.19
CA PHE A 326 -15.31 -14.65 -10.03
C PHE A 326 -16.57 -15.42 -10.49
N VAL A 327 -17.76 -14.78 -10.51
CA VAL A 327 -19.04 -15.42 -10.90
C VAL A 327 -18.96 -16.20 -12.22
N PRO A 328 -18.32 -15.71 -13.32
CA PRO A 328 -18.25 -16.44 -14.58
C PRO A 328 -17.54 -17.81 -14.47
N PHE A 329 -16.67 -17.99 -13.47
CA PHE A 329 -15.94 -19.23 -13.25
C PHE A 329 -16.79 -20.28 -12.51
N VAL A 330 -17.80 -19.85 -11.76
CA VAL A 330 -18.59 -20.70 -10.85
C VAL A 330 -19.26 -21.88 -11.57
N PRO A 331 -19.98 -21.72 -12.70
CA PRO A 331 -20.63 -22.87 -13.36
C PRO A 331 -19.62 -23.92 -13.83
N PHE A 332 -18.47 -23.49 -14.35
CA PHE A 332 -17.40 -24.38 -14.81
C PHE A 332 -16.76 -25.15 -13.66
N LEU A 333 -16.44 -24.43 -12.58
CA LEU A 333 -15.85 -25.00 -11.37
C LEU A 333 -16.83 -25.95 -10.67
N ALA A 334 -18.10 -25.57 -10.54
CA ALA A 334 -19.15 -26.39 -9.98
C ALA A 334 -19.31 -27.72 -10.73
N LYS A 335 -19.30 -27.68 -12.08
CA LYS A 335 -19.34 -28.89 -12.92
C LYS A 335 -18.14 -29.83 -12.68
N ARG A 336 -16.96 -29.28 -12.39
CA ARG A 336 -15.77 -30.07 -12.06
C ARG A 336 -15.82 -30.69 -10.67
N GLY A 337 -16.60 -30.12 -9.76
CA GLY A 337 -16.94 -30.74 -8.47
C GLY A 337 -15.81 -30.82 -7.44
N LYS A 338 -14.64 -30.21 -7.72
CA LYS A 338 -13.43 -30.28 -6.88
C LYS A 338 -13.25 -29.00 -6.03
N PRO A 339 -13.52 -29.03 -4.71
CA PRO A 339 -13.45 -27.83 -3.87
C PRO A 339 -12.07 -27.18 -3.82
N LEU A 340 -10.98 -27.95 -3.92
CA LEU A 340 -9.64 -27.39 -3.97
C LEU A 340 -9.45 -26.48 -5.20
N GLU A 341 -10.02 -26.85 -6.35
CA GLU A 341 -10.03 -25.99 -7.53
C GLU A 341 -10.89 -24.73 -7.30
N TRP A 342 -12.02 -24.84 -6.59
CA TRP A 342 -12.85 -23.67 -6.24
C TRP A 342 -12.07 -22.67 -5.39
N LEU A 343 -11.43 -23.17 -4.34
CA LEU A 343 -10.64 -22.39 -3.39
C LEU A 343 -9.47 -21.70 -4.10
N ILE A 344 -8.66 -22.44 -4.86
CA ILE A 344 -7.45 -21.89 -5.49
C ILE A 344 -7.80 -20.92 -6.64
N VAL A 345 -8.77 -21.25 -7.50
CA VAL A 345 -9.12 -20.37 -8.64
C VAL A 345 -9.76 -19.08 -8.15
N ALA A 346 -10.60 -19.12 -7.10
CA ALA A 346 -11.06 -17.90 -6.43
C ALA A 346 -9.90 -17.12 -5.79
N GLY A 347 -8.96 -17.81 -5.15
CA GLY A 347 -7.73 -17.21 -4.63
C GLY A 347 -6.90 -16.49 -5.70
N MET A 348 -6.87 -17.00 -6.95
CA MET A 348 -6.19 -16.33 -8.05
C MET A 348 -6.82 -14.98 -8.43
N VAL A 349 -8.14 -14.83 -8.29
CA VAL A 349 -8.82 -13.52 -8.42
C VAL A 349 -8.32 -12.57 -7.34
N GLY A 350 -8.22 -13.04 -6.09
CA GLY A 350 -7.64 -12.27 -4.99
C GLY A 350 -6.19 -11.86 -5.24
N LEU A 351 -5.37 -12.77 -5.78
CA LEU A 351 -3.98 -12.50 -6.14
C LEU A 351 -3.85 -11.44 -7.25
N GLY A 352 -4.66 -11.55 -8.30
CA GLY A 352 -4.68 -10.59 -9.40
C GLY A 352 -5.04 -9.18 -8.93
N PHE A 353 -6.04 -9.08 -8.06
CA PHE A 353 -6.41 -7.81 -7.43
C PHE A 353 -5.24 -7.25 -6.62
N ALA A 354 -4.61 -8.07 -5.77
CA ALA A 354 -3.50 -7.65 -4.91
C ALA A 354 -2.28 -7.17 -5.71
N VAL A 355 -1.94 -7.83 -6.82
CA VAL A 355 -0.83 -7.44 -7.69
C VAL A 355 -1.10 -6.06 -8.30
N GLU A 356 -2.29 -5.84 -8.84
CA GLU A 356 -2.67 -4.53 -9.40
C GLU A 356 -2.69 -3.45 -8.30
N GLU A 357 -3.28 -3.75 -7.16
CA GLU A 357 -3.30 -2.82 -6.03
C GLU A 357 -1.87 -2.39 -5.62
N ASN A 358 -0.95 -3.36 -5.52
CA ASN A 358 0.45 -3.12 -5.18
C ASN A 358 1.21 -2.30 -6.24
N ILE A 359 0.90 -2.45 -7.53
CA ILE A 359 1.48 -1.60 -8.60
C ILE A 359 1.13 -0.14 -8.35
N ASN A 360 -0.11 0.13 -7.94
CA ASN A 360 -0.62 1.49 -7.78
C ASN A 360 -0.12 2.23 -6.54
N TYR A 361 0.11 1.53 -5.43
CA TYR A 361 0.49 2.18 -4.17
C TYR A 361 1.87 2.85 -4.20
N PHE A 362 2.81 2.30 -4.97
CA PHE A 362 4.19 2.78 -4.99
C PHE A 362 4.37 4.11 -5.75
N GLU A 363 3.41 4.49 -6.58
CA GLU A 363 3.40 5.84 -7.17
C GLU A 363 3.15 6.95 -6.14
N SER A 364 2.68 6.56 -4.93
CA SER A 364 2.19 7.48 -3.91
C SER A 364 3.08 7.54 -2.65
N GLN A 365 3.66 6.45 -2.14
CA GLN A 365 4.48 6.46 -0.91
C GLN A 365 5.50 5.29 -0.82
N SER A 366 6.71 5.54 -0.31
CA SER A 366 7.77 4.54 -0.07
C SER A 366 7.55 3.67 1.18
N SER A 367 6.64 4.07 2.08
CA SER A 367 6.36 3.43 3.38
C SER A 367 5.55 2.12 3.30
N LEU A 368 5.09 1.73 2.10
CA LEU A 368 4.17 0.61 1.91
C LEU A 368 4.83 -0.66 1.37
N ALA A 369 6.15 -0.71 1.30
CA ALA A 369 6.88 -1.84 0.72
C ALA A 369 6.68 -3.17 1.48
N GLY A 370 6.21 -3.14 2.73
CA GLY A 370 5.79 -4.34 3.46
C GLY A 370 4.58 -5.06 2.88
N ARG A 371 3.72 -4.35 2.12
CA ARG A 371 2.46 -4.88 1.61
C ARG A 371 2.63 -6.02 0.60
N PHE A 372 3.74 -6.06 -0.13
CA PHE A 372 4.03 -7.15 -1.07
C PHE A 372 4.11 -8.53 -0.40
N LEU A 373 4.38 -8.56 0.90
CA LEU A 373 4.49 -9.78 1.69
C LEU A 373 3.13 -10.22 2.26
N THR A 374 2.34 -9.26 2.76
CA THR A 374 1.12 -9.55 3.53
C THR A 374 -0.16 -9.37 2.75
N ALA A 375 -0.29 -8.34 1.90
CA ALA A 375 -1.51 -8.06 1.16
C ALA A 375 -1.86 -9.17 0.16
N ASN A 376 -0.84 -9.75 -0.50
CA ASN A 376 -1.06 -10.84 -1.46
C ASN A 376 -1.71 -12.06 -0.80
N VAL A 377 -1.17 -12.54 0.32
CA VAL A 377 -1.74 -13.70 1.01
C VAL A 377 -3.09 -13.38 1.66
N LEU A 378 -3.28 -12.16 2.18
CA LEU A 378 -4.55 -11.69 2.73
C LEU A 378 -5.67 -11.76 1.68
N HIS A 379 -5.48 -11.12 0.53
CA HIS A 379 -6.50 -11.08 -0.53
C HIS A 379 -6.74 -12.46 -1.14
N VAL A 380 -5.70 -13.28 -1.32
CA VAL A 380 -5.86 -14.68 -1.74
C VAL A 380 -6.76 -15.42 -0.75
N ALA A 381 -6.46 -15.35 0.55
CA ALA A 381 -7.18 -16.09 1.57
C ALA A 381 -8.66 -15.68 1.63
N LEU A 382 -8.94 -14.38 1.69
CA LEU A 382 -10.31 -13.85 1.77
C LEU A 382 -11.12 -14.20 0.52
N THR A 383 -10.56 -13.94 -0.67
CA THR A 383 -11.26 -14.22 -1.93
C THR A 383 -11.46 -15.71 -2.14
N ALA A 384 -10.48 -16.54 -1.77
CA ALA A 384 -10.59 -18.00 -1.84
C ALA A 384 -11.74 -18.53 -0.99
N ILE A 385 -11.83 -18.09 0.27
CA ILE A 385 -12.88 -18.50 1.21
C ILE A 385 -14.27 -18.05 0.71
N ALA A 386 -14.39 -16.80 0.25
CA ALA A 386 -15.64 -16.29 -0.30
C ALA A 386 -16.06 -17.03 -1.57
N GLY A 387 -15.14 -17.21 -2.53
CA GLY A 387 -15.41 -17.89 -3.79
C GLY A 387 -15.72 -19.38 -3.62
N GLU A 388 -15.06 -20.07 -2.68
CA GLU A 388 -15.41 -21.44 -2.34
C GLU A 388 -16.85 -21.53 -1.81
N SER A 389 -17.23 -20.63 -0.88
CA SER A 389 -18.58 -20.59 -0.33
C SER A 389 -19.65 -20.27 -1.40
N LEU A 390 -19.31 -19.47 -2.41
CA LEU A 390 -20.18 -19.19 -3.56
C LEU A 390 -20.36 -20.42 -4.45
N CYS A 391 -19.29 -21.16 -4.75
CA CYS A 391 -19.39 -22.44 -5.47
C CYS A 391 -20.22 -23.47 -4.69
N TYR A 392 -20.09 -23.49 -3.36
CA TYR A 392 -20.93 -24.32 -2.51
C TYR A 392 -22.41 -23.92 -2.56
N LEU A 393 -22.70 -22.61 -2.50
CA LEU A 393 -24.05 -22.07 -2.70
C LEU A 393 -24.63 -22.49 -4.06
N TYR A 394 -23.85 -22.37 -5.13
CA TYR A 394 -24.28 -22.75 -6.47
C TYR A 394 -24.63 -24.24 -6.58
N THR A 395 -23.91 -25.10 -5.86
CA THR A 395 -24.12 -26.56 -5.90
C THR A 395 -25.23 -27.06 -4.96
N GLN A 396 -25.40 -26.48 -3.77
CA GLN A 396 -26.38 -26.94 -2.75
C GLN A 396 -27.61 -26.04 -2.58
N LYS A 397 -27.66 -24.89 -3.25
CA LYS A 397 -28.81 -23.95 -3.25
C LYS A 397 -29.22 -23.51 -1.82
N LYS A 398 -30.51 -23.71 -1.45
CA LYS A 398 -31.14 -23.07 -0.28
C LYS A 398 -30.41 -23.36 1.05
N GLU A 399 -29.89 -24.57 1.23
CA GLU A 399 -29.19 -24.98 2.46
C GLU A 399 -27.86 -24.24 2.67
N ALA A 400 -27.31 -23.62 1.62
CA ALA A 400 -26.01 -22.95 1.64
C ALA A 400 -26.09 -21.42 1.63
N ILE A 401 -27.29 -20.82 1.57
CA ILE A 401 -27.47 -19.35 1.56
C ILE A 401 -26.94 -18.73 2.85
N GLU A 402 -27.32 -19.28 4.00
CA GLU A 402 -26.85 -18.77 5.31
C GLU A 402 -25.33 -18.88 5.42
N HIS A 403 -24.76 -19.99 4.96
CA HIS A 403 -23.32 -20.21 4.97
C HIS A 403 -22.58 -19.20 4.08
N PHE A 404 -23.05 -18.98 2.85
CA PHE A 404 -22.47 -17.98 1.96
C PHE A 404 -22.61 -16.57 2.55
N ALA A 405 -23.80 -16.18 3.00
CA ALA A 405 -24.04 -14.85 3.55
C ALA A 405 -23.16 -14.56 4.77
N THR A 406 -23.02 -15.54 5.69
CA THR A 406 -22.16 -15.43 6.87
C THR A 406 -20.69 -15.35 6.48
N THR A 407 -20.26 -16.20 5.55
CA THR A 407 -18.85 -16.25 5.09
C THR A 407 -18.47 -14.95 4.37
N PHE A 408 -19.32 -14.48 3.47
CA PHE A 408 -19.10 -13.24 2.73
C PHE A 408 -19.08 -12.02 3.65
N SER A 409 -20.03 -11.92 4.59
CA SER A 409 -20.04 -10.83 5.58
C SER A 409 -18.78 -10.85 6.46
N MET A 410 -18.32 -12.04 6.85
CA MET A 410 -17.10 -12.19 7.63
C MET A 410 -15.85 -11.72 6.86
N VAL A 411 -15.68 -12.11 5.58
CA VAL A 411 -14.50 -11.66 4.82
C VAL A 411 -14.48 -10.15 4.65
N ILE A 412 -15.65 -9.52 4.45
CA ILE A 412 -15.81 -8.07 4.36
C ILE A 412 -15.36 -7.40 5.67
N VAL A 413 -15.85 -7.90 6.79
CA VAL A 413 -15.52 -7.36 8.13
C VAL A 413 -14.03 -7.55 8.44
N LEU A 414 -13.47 -8.74 8.17
CA LEU A 414 -12.06 -9.01 8.44
C LEU A 414 -11.14 -8.15 7.58
N HIS A 415 -11.47 -7.96 6.30
CA HIS A 415 -10.74 -7.06 5.42
C HIS A 415 -10.79 -5.62 5.94
N GLY A 416 -11.99 -5.09 6.20
CA GLY A 416 -12.13 -3.72 6.69
C GLY A 416 -11.47 -3.49 8.05
N ILE A 417 -11.53 -4.46 8.97
CA ILE A 417 -10.85 -4.35 10.26
C ILE A 417 -9.32 -4.38 10.09
N TYR A 418 -8.80 -5.22 9.18
CA TYR A 418 -7.37 -5.26 8.86
C TYR A 418 -6.88 -3.88 8.41
N ASP A 419 -7.55 -3.24 7.46
CA ASP A 419 -7.17 -1.91 6.99
C ASP A 419 -7.39 -0.82 8.05
N ALA A 420 -8.47 -0.93 8.84
CA ALA A 420 -8.75 0.04 9.88
C ALA A 420 -7.62 0.11 10.92
N PHE A 421 -7.05 -1.02 11.34
CA PHE A 421 -5.91 -1.04 12.27
C PHE A 421 -4.63 -0.43 11.66
N ILE A 422 -4.51 -0.40 10.34
CA ILE A 422 -3.36 0.20 9.64
C ILE A 422 -3.55 1.71 9.50
N VAL A 423 -4.75 2.18 9.13
CA VAL A 423 -4.96 3.54 8.63
C VAL A 423 -5.69 4.47 9.61
N VAL A 424 -6.59 3.94 10.45
CA VAL A 424 -7.38 4.80 11.35
C VAL A 424 -6.50 5.31 12.50
N ASN A 425 -6.30 6.62 12.56
CA ASN A 425 -5.45 7.26 13.59
C ASN A 425 -5.84 6.88 15.03
N ALA A 426 -7.15 6.77 15.32
CA ALA A 426 -7.65 6.33 16.63
C ALA A 426 -7.22 4.91 17.01
N LEU A 427 -6.85 4.07 16.02
CA LEU A 427 -6.37 2.70 16.18
C LEU A 427 -4.84 2.57 16.03
N ALA A 428 -4.10 3.67 15.85
CA ALA A 428 -2.66 3.61 15.57
C ALA A 428 -1.86 2.86 16.65
N GLN A 429 -2.22 3.03 17.93
CA GLN A 429 -1.61 2.32 19.07
C GLN A 429 -1.95 0.82 19.09
N LEU A 430 -3.04 0.43 18.42
CA LEU A 430 -3.51 -0.94 18.28
C LEU A 430 -3.16 -1.54 16.91
N SER A 431 -2.29 -0.89 16.13
CA SER A 431 -1.92 -1.35 14.78
C SER A 431 -1.29 -2.75 14.77
N PHE A 432 -0.75 -3.22 15.89
CA PHE A 432 -0.28 -4.60 16.06
C PHE A 432 -1.43 -5.64 16.00
N LEU A 433 -2.68 -5.25 16.28
CA LEU A 433 -3.84 -6.15 16.15
C LEU A 433 -4.12 -6.55 14.70
N THR A 434 -3.59 -5.80 13.72
CA THR A 434 -3.51 -6.23 12.31
C THR A 434 -2.92 -7.64 12.19
N PHE A 435 -1.93 -7.99 13.03
CA PHE A 435 -1.30 -9.31 13.03
C PHE A 435 -2.24 -10.41 13.50
N VAL A 436 -3.07 -10.11 14.50
CA VAL A 436 -4.07 -11.05 15.02
C VAL A 436 -5.14 -11.32 13.96
N VAL A 437 -5.59 -10.27 13.28
CA VAL A 437 -6.56 -10.38 12.17
C VAL A 437 -5.97 -11.19 11.02
N LEU A 438 -4.73 -10.88 10.60
CA LEU A 438 -4.04 -11.63 9.55
C LEU A 438 -3.87 -13.09 9.93
N TYR A 439 -3.38 -13.38 11.14
CA TYR A 439 -3.23 -14.74 11.64
C TYR A 439 -4.56 -15.51 11.60
N PHE A 440 -5.66 -14.88 12.00
CA PHE A 440 -6.98 -15.48 11.95
C PHE A 440 -7.43 -15.82 10.51
N ILE A 441 -7.25 -14.89 9.56
CA ILE A 441 -7.55 -15.12 8.14
C ILE A 441 -6.72 -16.30 7.60
N LEU A 442 -5.42 -16.34 7.92
CA LEU A 442 -4.53 -17.43 7.53
C LEU A 442 -4.94 -18.75 8.18
N GLN A 443 -5.40 -18.74 9.43
CA GLN A 443 -5.95 -19.93 10.08
C GLN A 443 -7.12 -20.50 9.30
N MET A 444 -8.08 -19.67 8.92
CA MET A 444 -9.25 -20.10 8.16
C MET A 444 -8.84 -20.71 6.82
N TYR A 445 -7.95 -20.02 6.10
CA TYR A 445 -7.52 -20.42 4.76
C TYR A 445 -6.65 -21.67 4.79
N PHE A 446 -5.56 -21.70 5.56
CA PHE A 446 -4.65 -22.86 5.59
C PHE A 446 -5.30 -24.10 6.19
N LYS A 447 -6.15 -23.95 7.22
CA LYS A 447 -6.94 -25.09 7.72
C LYS A 447 -7.83 -25.67 6.62
N ARG A 448 -8.48 -24.82 5.83
CA ARG A 448 -9.32 -25.26 4.71
C ARG A 448 -8.50 -25.90 3.61
N LEU A 449 -7.38 -25.29 3.23
CA LEU A 449 -6.45 -25.83 2.24
C LEU A 449 -5.93 -27.21 2.66
N ASN A 450 -5.51 -27.39 3.91
CA ASN A 450 -5.03 -28.66 4.45
C ASN A 450 -6.12 -29.74 4.44
N GLN A 451 -7.38 -29.39 4.71
CA GLN A 451 -8.50 -30.33 4.67
C GLN A 451 -8.84 -30.82 3.27
N LEU A 452 -8.66 -29.96 2.27
CA LEU A 452 -8.99 -30.26 0.88
C LEU A 452 -7.86 -30.95 0.13
N ARG A 453 -6.61 -30.75 0.56
CA ARG A 453 -5.45 -31.38 -0.06
C ARG A 453 -5.25 -32.80 0.45
N ASP A 454 -4.78 -33.66 -0.44
CA ASP A 454 -4.39 -35.03 -0.13
C ASP A 454 -2.93 -35.11 0.35
N ASN A 455 -2.58 -36.21 1.05
CA ASN A 455 -1.23 -36.47 1.54
C ASN A 455 -0.35 -37.21 0.51
N SER A 456 -0.55 -36.97 -0.78
CA SER A 456 0.29 -37.59 -1.82
C SER A 456 1.73 -37.07 -1.78
N TYR A 457 2.65 -37.93 -2.23
CA TYR A 457 4.09 -37.65 -2.30
C TYR A 457 4.38 -36.49 -3.26
N GLU A 458 5.27 -35.59 -2.84
CA GLU A 458 5.77 -34.48 -3.67
C GLU A 458 7.30 -34.55 -3.77
N HIS A 459 7.85 -34.32 -4.96
CA HIS A 459 9.30 -34.17 -5.14
C HIS A 459 9.85 -32.93 -4.42
N ILE A 460 9.08 -31.84 -4.43
CA ILE A 460 9.38 -30.61 -3.69
C ILE A 460 8.21 -30.38 -2.75
N SER A 461 8.49 -30.32 -1.46
CA SER A 461 7.47 -30.06 -0.46
C SER A 461 6.83 -28.69 -0.67
N LEU A 462 5.51 -28.56 -0.51
CA LEU A 462 4.87 -27.24 -0.57
C LEU A 462 5.45 -26.28 0.49
N THR A 463 5.90 -26.78 1.65
CA THR A 463 6.61 -25.97 2.64
C THR A 463 7.89 -25.37 2.08
N THR A 464 8.68 -26.15 1.35
CA THR A 464 9.93 -25.70 0.73
C THR A 464 9.65 -24.60 -0.30
N HIS A 465 8.63 -24.79 -1.16
CA HIS A 465 8.21 -23.78 -2.12
C HIS A 465 7.76 -22.50 -1.39
N PHE A 466 6.93 -22.64 -0.34
CA PHE A 466 6.45 -21.51 0.44
C PHE A 466 7.59 -20.69 1.07
N ILE A 467 8.50 -21.35 1.81
CA ILE A 467 9.64 -20.69 2.47
C ILE A 467 10.57 -20.04 1.43
N PHE A 468 10.81 -20.70 0.31
CA PHE A 468 11.62 -20.14 -0.77
C PHE A 468 10.98 -18.89 -1.36
N ALA A 469 9.68 -18.96 -1.72
CA ALA A 469 8.94 -17.85 -2.30
C ALA A 469 8.96 -16.60 -1.40
N ILE A 470 8.62 -16.76 -0.11
CA ILE A 470 8.60 -15.62 0.81
C ILE A 470 10.00 -15.04 1.05
N THR A 471 11.04 -15.87 1.13
CA THR A 471 12.41 -15.43 1.36
C THR A 471 12.89 -14.65 0.14
N PHE A 472 12.60 -15.15 -1.07
CA PHE A 472 12.93 -14.48 -2.31
C PHE A 472 12.23 -13.12 -2.45
N ILE A 473 10.92 -13.06 -2.17
CA ILE A 473 10.15 -11.81 -2.21
C ILE A 473 10.70 -10.81 -1.18
N PHE A 474 11.00 -11.27 0.05
CA PHE A 474 11.57 -10.41 1.08
C PHE A 474 12.94 -9.85 0.66
N MET A 475 13.84 -10.71 0.16
CA MET A 475 15.19 -10.29 -0.25
C MET A 475 15.16 -9.34 -1.44
N THR A 476 14.33 -9.59 -2.45
CA THR A 476 14.18 -8.67 -3.60
C THR A 476 13.60 -7.33 -3.17
N THR A 477 12.63 -7.33 -2.26
CA THR A 477 12.07 -6.10 -1.68
C THR A 477 13.12 -5.34 -0.86
N PHE A 478 13.91 -6.03 -0.04
CA PHE A 478 15.00 -5.43 0.74
C PHE A 478 16.06 -4.78 -0.14
N ILE A 479 16.50 -5.48 -1.19
CA ILE A 479 17.46 -4.96 -2.16
C ILE A 479 16.89 -3.72 -2.85
N ALA A 480 15.63 -3.76 -3.32
CA ALA A 480 15.01 -2.65 -4.02
C ALA A 480 14.86 -1.39 -3.14
N ILE A 481 14.46 -1.54 -1.87
CA ILE A 481 14.38 -0.40 -0.93
C ILE A 481 15.77 0.11 -0.59
N SER A 482 16.74 -0.78 -0.40
CA SER A 482 18.14 -0.43 -0.14
C SER A 482 18.72 0.43 -1.26
N PHE A 483 18.41 0.14 -2.53
CA PHE A 483 18.82 0.96 -3.67
C PHE A 483 18.17 2.34 -3.72
N GLN A 484 16.94 2.47 -3.22
CA GLN A 484 16.21 3.74 -3.21
C GLN A 484 16.58 4.62 -2.01
N THR A 485 17.13 4.02 -0.96
CA THR A 485 17.42 4.65 0.33
C THR A 485 18.84 4.25 0.77
N ASN A 486 19.04 3.89 2.03
CA ASN A 486 20.24 3.25 2.52
C ASN A 486 19.86 1.97 3.27
N HIS A 487 20.83 1.10 3.55
CA HIS A 487 20.56 -0.19 4.17
C HIS A 487 19.89 -0.10 5.56
N LEU A 488 20.24 0.89 6.37
CA LEU A 488 19.65 1.06 7.71
C LEU A 488 18.18 1.47 7.62
N ASP A 489 17.84 2.37 6.70
CA ASP A 489 16.46 2.78 6.48
C ASP A 489 15.65 1.66 5.83
N ALA A 490 16.25 0.85 4.95
CA ALA A 490 15.60 -0.36 4.44
C ALA A 490 15.26 -1.35 5.56
N ILE A 491 16.19 -1.58 6.51
CA ILE A 491 15.94 -2.40 7.71
C ILE A 491 14.81 -1.80 8.55
N ARG A 492 14.80 -0.48 8.78
CA ARG A 492 13.74 0.18 9.55
C ARG A 492 12.37 0.07 8.88
N ILE A 493 12.30 0.26 7.56
CA ILE A 493 11.08 0.15 6.76
C ILE A 493 10.56 -1.29 6.75
N LEU A 494 11.46 -2.28 6.65
CA LEU A 494 11.11 -3.70 6.57
C LEU A 494 11.05 -4.42 7.92
N GLY A 495 11.45 -3.80 9.02
CA GLY A 495 11.47 -4.42 10.34
C GLY A 495 10.09 -4.89 10.80
N ARG A 496 9.05 -4.06 10.63
CA ARG A 496 7.66 -4.46 10.91
C ARG A 496 7.17 -5.57 9.96
N PRO A 497 7.28 -5.41 8.62
CA PRO A 497 6.91 -6.47 7.67
C PRO A 497 7.65 -7.80 7.88
N PHE A 498 8.88 -7.78 8.41
CA PHE A 498 9.60 -9.00 8.76
C PHE A 498 8.93 -9.78 9.91
N ILE A 499 8.42 -9.07 10.93
CA ILE A 499 7.64 -9.70 12.00
C ILE A 499 6.33 -10.27 11.43
N GLU A 500 5.66 -9.54 10.53
CA GLU A 500 4.47 -10.03 9.83
C GLU A 500 4.78 -11.33 9.08
N LEU A 501 5.90 -11.38 8.37
CA LEU A 501 6.36 -12.58 7.66
C LEU A 501 6.57 -13.76 8.61
N GLY A 502 7.18 -13.52 9.79
CA GLY A 502 7.34 -14.54 10.82
C GLY A 502 6.02 -15.16 11.26
N ILE A 503 4.96 -14.35 11.39
CA ILE A 503 3.61 -14.83 11.73
C ILE A 503 3.01 -15.66 10.59
N ILE A 504 3.17 -15.22 9.33
CA ILE A 504 2.69 -15.99 8.17
C ILE A 504 3.41 -17.35 8.12
N VAL A 505 4.74 -17.37 8.31
CA VAL A 505 5.55 -18.59 8.35
C VAL A 505 5.09 -19.52 9.46
N TYR A 506 4.95 -18.99 10.67
CA TYR A 506 4.51 -19.77 11.82
C TYR A 506 3.11 -20.36 11.57
N ALA A 507 2.15 -19.54 11.13
CA ALA A 507 0.80 -20.00 10.81
C ALA A 507 0.81 -21.10 9.75
N TYR A 508 1.59 -20.92 8.69
CA TYR A 508 1.72 -21.91 7.62
C TYR A 508 2.28 -23.23 8.16
N LEU A 509 3.42 -23.21 8.85
CA LEU A 509 4.08 -24.42 9.37
C LEU A 509 3.20 -25.16 10.38
N TYR A 510 2.51 -24.42 11.24
CA TYR A 510 1.61 -24.99 12.25
C TYR A 510 0.36 -25.65 11.64
N LEU A 511 -0.22 -25.05 10.59
CA LEU A 511 -1.49 -25.50 10.02
C LEU A 511 -1.33 -26.46 8.84
N MET A 512 -0.15 -26.47 8.22
CA MET A 512 0.22 -27.31 7.10
C MET A 512 1.33 -28.31 7.46
N PRO A 513 1.29 -29.04 8.59
CA PRO A 513 2.40 -29.90 9.00
C PRO A 513 2.68 -31.02 7.97
N ASN A 514 1.64 -31.46 7.24
CA ASN A 514 1.75 -32.48 6.20
C ASN A 514 2.37 -31.97 4.89
N SER A 515 2.66 -30.67 4.74
CA SER A 515 3.43 -30.18 3.58
C SER A 515 4.94 -30.30 3.75
N ILE A 516 5.43 -30.79 4.90
CA ILE A 516 6.84 -31.11 5.11
C ILE A 516 7.08 -32.51 4.53
N ILE A 517 8.19 -32.71 3.80
CA ILE A 517 8.57 -34.04 3.28
C ILE A 517 8.55 -35.02 4.45
N LYS A 518 7.69 -36.04 4.34
CA LYS A 518 7.84 -37.25 5.12
C LYS A 518 8.96 -38.04 4.46
N VAL A 519 10.14 -38.01 5.09
CA VAL A 519 11.28 -38.88 4.72
C VAL A 519 10.90 -40.31 5.04
#